data_AF-A0A967Y231-F1
#
_entry.id   AF-A0A967Y231-F1
#
_cell.length_a   1.000
_cell.length_b   1.000
_cell.length_c   1.000
_cell.angle_alpha   90.00
_cell.angle_beta   90.00
_cell.angle_gamma   90.00
#
_symmetry.space_group_name_H-M   'P 1'
#
loop_
_entity.id
_entity.type
_entity.pdbx_description
1 polymer ?
#
loop_
_entity_poly.entity_id
_entity_poly.type
_entity_poly.pdbx_seq_one_letter_code
_entity_poly.pdbx_strand_id
1 'polypeptide(L)' 'RGYDALFLAPGCRRGRGLKLPGMELDGVLTAVDFLVDANLGLPVEIGDDVVVVGGGNVAFDVARTAR' A
#
# COMPACT_ATOMS: atom_id res chain seq x y z
N ARG A 1 11.61 -38.80 -2.08
CA ARG A 1 12.51 -37.69 -2.47
C ARG A 1 11.76 -36.39 -2.18
N GLY A 2 12.33 -35.51 -1.38
CA GLY A 2 11.78 -34.23 -0.94
C GLY A 2 12.93 -33.33 -0.50
N TYR A 3 12.65 -32.06 -0.23
CA TYR A 3 13.67 -31.10 0.22
C TYR A 3 14.18 -31.47 1.61
N ASP A 4 15.49 -31.31 1.84
CA ASP A 4 16.11 -31.50 3.16
C ASP A 4 15.75 -30.36 4.15
N ALA A 5 15.41 -29.17 3.62
CA ALA A 5 14.90 -28.03 4.38
C ALA A 5 14.14 -27.04 3.48
N LEU A 6 13.29 -26.19 4.09
CA LEU A 6 12.57 -25.10 3.44
C LEU A 6 12.68 -23.81 4.27
N PHE A 7 12.86 -22.66 3.60
CA PHE A 7 12.80 -21.33 4.21
C PHE A 7 11.66 -20.52 3.60
N LEU A 8 10.85 -19.86 4.44
CA LEU A 8 9.73 -19.03 4.04
C LEU A 8 10.00 -17.57 4.44
N ALA A 9 10.06 -16.68 3.45
CA ALA A 9 10.19 -15.24 3.65
C ALA A 9 9.18 -14.45 2.80
N PRO A 10 7.87 -14.58 3.09
CA PRO A 10 6.85 -13.91 2.30
C PRO A 10 6.81 -12.38 2.51
N GLY A 11 7.43 -11.87 3.58
CA GLY A 11 7.33 -10.47 3.99
C GLY A 11 5.90 -10.06 4.38
N CYS A 12 5.67 -8.76 4.52
CA CYS A 12 4.35 -8.18 4.82
C CYS A 12 3.74 -7.59 3.54
N ARG A 13 2.93 -8.39 2.83
CA ARG A 13 2.38 -8.00 1.51
C ARG A 13 1.04 -7.28 1.51
N ARG A 14 0.39 -7.14 2.67
CA ARG A 14 -0.95 -6.52 2.76
C ARG A 14 -0.90 -5.27 3.63
N GLY A 15 -1.49 -4.18 3.12
CA GLY A 15 -1.73 -2.97 3.90
C GLY A 15 -2.70 -3.22 5.06
N ARG A 16 -2.52 -2.49 6.16
CA ARG A 16 -3.46 -2.50 7.28
C ARG A 16 -4.39 -1.29 7.15
N GLY A 17 -5.67 -1.53 6.90
CA GLY A 17 -6.71 -0.49 6.99
C GLY A 17 -6.98 -0.07 8.44
N LEU A 18 -7.62 1.08 8.60
CA LEU A 18 -8.15 1.53 9.89
C LEU A 18 -9.51 0.87 10.15
N LYS A 19 -9.90 0.75 11.42
CA LYS A 19 -11.19 0.16 11.81
C LYS A 19 -12.21 1.27 12.08
N LEU A 20 -12.62 1.97 11.03
CA LEU A 20 -13.58 3.08 11.12
C LEU A 20 -14.58 3.06 9.96
N PRO A 21 -15.78 3.67 10.12
CA PRO A 21 -16.76 3.77 9.04
C PRO A 21 -16.20 4.52 7.82
N GLY A 22 -16.50 4.03 6.62
CA GLY A 22 -16.07 4.67 5.37
C GLY A 22 -14.73 4.17 4.81
N MET A 23 -14.12 3.14 5.40
CA MET A 23 -12.83 2.59 4.94
C MET A 23 -12.90 1.83 3.61
N GLU A 24 -14.11 1.48 3.16
CA GLU A 24 -14.36 0.79 1.89
C GLU A 24 -14.84 1.76 0.79
N LEU A 25 -14.83 3.07 1.07
CA LEU A 25 -15.23 4.07 0.07
C LEU A 25 -14.16 4.19 -1.01
N ASP A 26 -14.62 4.48 -2.23
CA ASP A 26 -13.73 4.78 -3.35
C ASP A 26 -12.79 5.96 -3.00
N GLY A 27 -11.52 5.83 -3.37
CA GLY A 27 -10.47 6.78 -3.01
C GLY A 27 -9.78 6.52 -1.66
N VAL A 28 -10.27 5.59 -0.84
CA VAL A 28 -9.55 5.13 0.35
C VAL A 28 -8.61 3.97 -0.02
N LEU A 29 -7.36 4.31 -0.30
CA LEU A 29 -6.34 3.35 -0.72
C LEU A 29 -5.43 2.94 0.44
N THR A 30 -5.00 1.67 0.48
CA THR A 30 -3.89 1.30 1.36
C THR A 30 -2.57 1.71 0.74
N ALA A 31 -1.61 2.12 1.57
CA ALA A 31 -0.30 2.54 1.09
C ALA A 31 0.43 1.43 0.30
N VAL A 32 0.21 0.16 0.66
CA VAL A 32 0.82 -0.97 -0.04
C VAL A 32 0.27 -1.09 -1.45
N ASP A 33 -1.06 -1.05 -1.60
CA ASP A 33 -1.71 -1.20 -2.91
C ASP A 33 -1.35 -0.01 -3.82
N PHE A 34 -1.45 1.21 -3.29
CA PHE A 34 -1.06 2.45 -3.99
C PHE A 34 0.39 2.38 -4.51
N LEU A 35 1.35 2.03 -3.64
CA LEU A 35 2.76 1.98 -4.03
C LEU A 35 3.07 0.83 -4.97
N VAL A 36 2.38 -0.31 -4.86
CA VAL A 36 2.55 -1.42 -5.81
C VAL A 36 2.12 -0.99 -7.21
N ASP A 37 0.93 -0.41 -7.34
CA ASP A 37 0.41 0.01 -8.64
C ASP A 37 1.25 1.13 -9.26
N ALA A 38 1.63 2.13 -8.45
CA ALA A 38 2.50 3.21 -8.89
C ALA A 38 3.87 2.69 -9.37
N ASN A 39 4.47 1.73 -8.66
CA ASN A 39 5.77 1.16 -9.04
C ASN A 39 5.70 0.24 -10.27
N LEU A 40 4.55 -0.39 -10.51
CA LEU A 40 4.30 -1.18 -11.72
C LEU A 40 3.93 -0.31 -12.93
N GLY A 41 3.81 1.02 -12.75
CA GLY A 41 3.38 1.94 -13.79
C GLY A 41 1.90 1.77 -14.16
N LEU A 42 1.11 1.16 -13.28
CA LEU A 42 -0.33 1.08 -13.43
C LEU A 42 -0.95 2.43 -13.11
N PRO A 43 -2.02 2.85 -13.83
CA PRO A 43 -2.71 4.08 -13.51
C PRO A 43 -3.34 3.98 -12.12
N VAL A 44 -3.09 4.99 -11.29
CA VAL A 44 -3.72 5.13 -9.97
C VAL A 44 -4.49 6.45 -9.97
N GLU A 45 -5.81 6.34 -9.89
CA GLU A 45 -6.70 7.50 -9.82
C GLU A 45 -6.55 8.16 -8.45
N ILE A 46 -6.08 9.40 -8.42
CA ILE A 46 -6.01 10.25 -7.23
C ILE A 46 -6.68 11.59 -7.54
N GLY A 47 -7.25 12.23 -6.50
CA GLY A 47 -7.80 13.57 -6.62
C GLY A 47 -6.74 14.67 -6.49
N ASP A 48 -7.15 15.92 -6.68
CA ASP A 48 -6.28 17.10 -6.54
C ASP A 48 -5.75 17.27 -5.11
N ASP A 49 -6.58 16.93 -4.11
CA ASP A 49 -6.24 17.00 -2.69
C ASP A 49 -6.09 15.59 -2.10
N VAL A 50 -4.88 15.26 -1.64
CA VAL A 50 -4.54 13.94 -1.09
C VAL A 50 -4.19 14.05 0.40
N VAL A 51 -4.82 13.20 1.21
CA VAL A 51 -4.49 13.05 2.64
C VAL A 51 -3.78 11.73 2.89
N VAL A 52 -2.56 11.80 3.41
CA VAL A 52 -1.79 10.61 3.81
C VAL A 52 -1.89 10.40 5.31
N VAL A 53 -2.39 9.23 5.72
CA VAL A 53 -2.54 8.87 7.14
C VAL A 53 -1.40 7.96 7.58
N GLY A 54 -0.43 8.52 8.32
CA GLY A 54 0.73 7.81 8.85
C GLY A 54 1.93 8.74 9.04
N GLY A 55 2.99 8.26 9.68
CA GLY A 55 4.21 9.06 9.94
C GLY A 55 5.53 8.31 9.78
N GLY A 56 5.50 7.10 9.20
CA GLY A 56 6.71 6.33 8.91
C GLY A 56 7.20 6.53 7.47
N ASN A 57 8.28 5.85 7.09
CA ASN A 57 8.86 5.93 5.74
C ASN A 57 7.83 5.72 4.63
N VAL A 58 6.94 4.73 4.79
CA VAL A 58 5.87 4.43 3.84
C VAL A 58 4.94 5.64 3.61
N ALA A 59 4.66 6.44 4.64
CA ALA A 59 3.85 7.64 4.49
C ALA A 59 4.56 8.70 3.63
N PHE A 60 5.88 8.87 3.80
CA PHE A 60 6.68 9.75 2.95
C PHE A 60 6.77 9.26 1.52
N ASP A 61 6.91 7.94 1.30
CA ASP A 61 6.94 7.35 -0.04
C ASP A 61 5.62 7.59 -0.78
N VAL A 62 4.48 7.38 -0.10
CA VAL A 62 3.16 7.71 -0.65
C VAL A 62 3.06 9.19 -0.97
N ALA A 63 3.40 10.08 -0.02
CA ALA A 63 3.28 11.52 -0.20
C ALA A 63 4.15 12.07 -1.35
N ARG A 64 5.29 11.45 -1.65
CA ARG A 64 6.15 11.84 -2.78
C ARG A 64 5.71 11.25 -4.11
N THR A 65 4.99 10.14 -4.07
CA THR A 65 4.54 9.40 -5.25
C THR A 65 3.17 9.89 -5.72
N ALA A 66 2.31 10.31 -4.80
CA ALA A 66 1.03 10.97 -5.09
C ALA A 66 1.29 12.40 -5.58
N ARG A 67 1.31 12.59 -6.90
CA ARG A 67 1.56 13.85 -7.60
C ARG A 67 0.83 13.87 -8.93
#